data_AF-A0AAD4DZ09-F1
#
_entry.id   AF-A0AAD4DZ09-F1
#
_cell.length_a   1.000
_cell.length_b   1.000
_cell.length_c   1.000
_cell.angle_alpha   90.00
_cell.angle_beta   90.00
_cell.angle_gamma   90.00
#
_symmetry.space_group_name_H-M   'P 1'
#
loop_
_entity.id
_entity.type
_entity.pdbx_description
1 polymer ?
#
loop_
_entity_poly.entity_id
_entity_poly.type
_entity_poly.pdbx_seq_one_letter_code
_entity_poly.pdbx_strand_id
1 'polypeptide(L)'
;ILSQLASSPNDVASGLAQCMEALRLVSSLPRSSPIMVEYSGTKGSIIKAFGREHLSRVPFRTVYGLIKASMELPDDSRIMYAAFYREDGTVDPAKVLIDEDSWKELVPYVHTLHIED
;
A
#
# COMPACT_ATOMS: atom_id res chain seq x y z
N ILE A 1 5.67 12.14 24.94
CA ILE A 1 7.14 12.36 25.13
C ILE A 1 7.69 13.24 24.01
N LEU A 2 7.69 12.81 22.74
CA LEU A 2 8.11 13.65 21.59
C LEU A 2 7.35 14.99 21.48
N SER A 3 6.03 14.94 21.57
CA SER A 3 5.16 16.13 21.57
C SER A 3 5.37 17.07 22.78
N GLN A 4 5.85 16.55 23.91
CA GLN A 4 6.22 17.37 25.09
C GLN A 4 7.63 17.97 24.96
N LEU A 5 8.53 17.29 24.25
CA LEU A 5 9.86 17.80 23.93
C LEU A 5 9.79 18.88 22.84
N ALA A 6 8.91 18.72 21.84
CA ALA A 6 8.67 19.71 20.79
C ALA A 6 8.13 21.04 21.36
N SER A 7 7.31 20.99 22.40
CA SER A 7 6.82 22.18 23.12
C SER A 7 7.76 22.68 24.23
N SER A 8 8.97 22.11 24.34
CA SER A 8 9.92 22.50 25.37
C SER A 8 10.43 23.92 25.14
N PRO A 9 10.60 24.74 26.18
CA PRO A 9 11.27 26.04 26.08
C PRO A 9 12.79 25.92 25.85
N ASN A 10 13.34 24.70 25.86
CA ASN A 10 14.72 24.44 25.47
C ASN A 10 14.78 24.25 23.95
N ASP A 11 15.35 25.24 23.25
CA ASP A 11 15.44 25.28 21.78
C ASP A 11 16.12 24.04 21.18
N VAL A 12 17.12 23.46 21.87
CA VAL A 12 17.81 22.25 21.41
C VAL A 12 16.89 21.03 21.52
N ALA A 13 16.17 20.89 22.64
CA ALA A 13 15.23 19.79 22.84
C ALA A 13 14.02 19.89 21.90
N SER A 14 13.51 21.11 21.68
CA SER A 14 12.41 21.38 20.75
C SER A 14 12.83 21.10 19.30
N GLY A 15 13.98 21.60 18.87
CA GLY A 15 14.51 21.36 17.53
C GLY A 15 14.77 19.88 17.25
N LEU A 16 15.35 19.14 18.20
CA LEU A 16 15.56 17.70 18.05
C LEU A 16 14.24 16.93 17.93
N ALA A 17 13.23 17.29 18.73
CA ALA A 17 11.93 16.64 18.67
C ALA A 17 11.20 16.92 17.35
N GLN A 18 11.25 18.16 16.84
CA GLN A 18 10.68 18.53 15.54
C GLN A 18 11.38 17.79 14.39
N CYS A 19 12.72 17.70 14.41
CA CYS A 19 13.47 16.92 13.43
C CYS A 19 13.11 15.43 13.49
N MET A 20 12.94 14.86 14.69
CA MET A 20 12.51 13.47 14.84
C MET A 20 11.07 13.23 14.38
N GLU A 21 10.16 14.17 14.63
CA GLU A 21 8.79 14.08 14.09
C GLU A 21 8.78 14.17 12.56
N ALA A 22 9.55 15.10 11.99
CA ALA A 22 9.71 15.21 10.54
C ALA A 22 10.32 13.93 9.93
N LEU A 23 11.38 13.39 10.55
CA LEU A 23 11.99 12.13 10.14
C LEU A 23 11.01 10.97 10.25
N ARG A 24 10.21 10.89 11.31
CA ARG A 24 9.18 9.86 11.50
C ARG A 24 8.11 9.94 10.43
N LEU A 25 7.69 11.15 10.06
CA LEU A 25 6.72 11.39 8.99
C LEU A 25 7.29 10.92 7.65
N VAL A 26 8.53 11.30 7.33
CA VAL A 26 9.21 10.90 6.08
C VAL A 26 9.52 9.41 6.04
N SER A 27 9.90 8.78 7.16
CA SER A 27 10.20 7.34 7.22
C SER A 27 8.97 6.44 7.17
N SER A 28 7.77 7.01 7.27
CA SER A 28 6.51 6.25 7.31
C SER A 28 6.02 5.80 5.93
N LEU A 29 6.72 6.18 4.85
CA LEU A 29 6.45 5.76 3.48
C LEU A 29 7.76 5.26 2.81
N PRO A 30 7.74 4.09 2.15
CA PRO A 30 6.64 3.13 2.05
C PRO A 30 6.56 2.22 3.28
N ARG A 31 5.35 1.93 3.75
CA ARG A 31 5.12 0.95 4.81
C ARG A 31 5.52 -0.44 4.31
N SER A 32 6.27 -1.20 5.12
CA SER A 32 6.62 -2.60 4.87
C SER A 32 5.43 -3.57 4.95
N SER A 33 4.19 -3.06 4.98
CA SER A 33 2.98 -3.86 5.05
C SER A 33 2.77 -4.65 3.75
N PRO A 34 2.21 -5.87 3.83
CA PRO A 34 1.84 -6.63 2.66
C PRO A 34 0.75 -5.90 1.86
N ILE A 35 0.65 -6.23 0.57
CA ILE A 35 -0.48 -5.84 -0.28
C ILE A 35 -1.56 -6.89 -0.12
N MET A 36 -2.76 -6.47 0.27
CA MET A 36 -3.91 -7.34 0.33
C MET A 36 -4.49 -7.49 -1.08
N VAL A 37 -4.85 -8.70 -1.48
CA VAL A 37 -5.55 -8.97 -2.74
C VAL A 37 -6.89 -9.57 -2.39
N GLU A 38 -7.94 -8.86 -2.78
CA GLU A 38 -9.33 -9.26 -2.61
C GLU A 38 -9.87 -9.69 -3.96
N TYR A 39 -10.27 -10.95 -4.08
CA TYR A 39 -11.05 -11.42 -5.21
C TYR A 39 -12.51 -11.54 -4.80
N SER A 40 -13.41 -10.93 -5.56
CA SER A 40 -14.86 -11.05 -5.38
C SER A 40 -15.47 -11.60 -6.66
N GLY A 41 -15.74 -12.90 -6.68
CA GLY A 41 -16.32 -13.57 -7.84
C GLY A 41 -17.63 -14.28 -7.51
N THR A 42 -18.23 -14.87 -8.53
CA THR A 42 -19.51 -15.59 -8.44
C THR A 42 -19.55 -16.71 -7.39
N LYS A 43 -18.40 -17.29 -7.06
CA LYS A 43 -18.27 -18.41 -6.10
C LYS A 43 -17.93 -17.98 -4.66
N GLY A 44 -17.77 -16.68 -4.42
CA GLY A 44 -17.44 -16.13 -3.11
C GLY A 44 -16.28 -15.14 -3.14
N SER A 45 -15.91 -14.66 -1.96
CA SER A 45 -14.80 -13.72 -1.77
C SER A 45 -13.61 -14.42 -1.11
N ILE A 46 -12.41 -14.15 -1.61
CA ILE A 46 -11.15 -14.67 -1.09
C ILE A 46 -10.18 -13.52 -0.92
N ILE A 47 -9.49 -13.49 0.23
CA ILE A 47 -8.47 -12.49 0.53
C ILE A 47 -7.13 -13.19 0.73
N LYS A 48 -6.08 -12.71 0.05
CA LYS A 48 -4.72 -13.20 0.20
C LYS A 48 -3.73 -12.04 0.31
N ALA A 49 -2.75 -12.17 1.21
CA ALA A 49 -1.70 -11.18 1.38
C ALA A 49 -0.47 -11.54 0.52
N PHE A 50 0.12 -10.54 -0.13
CA PHE A 50 1.34 -10.66 -0.92
C PHE A 50 2.43 -9.72 -0.40
N GLY A 51 3.69 -10.16 -0.46
CA GLY A 51 4.81 -9.32 -0.08
C GLY A 51 4.98 -8.15 -1.04
N ARG A 52 4.90 -6.92 -0.53
CA ARG A 52 5.03 -5.68 -1.34
C ARG A 52 6.32 -5.64 -2.13
N GLU A 53 7.45 -5.97 -1.47
CA GLU A 53 8.77 -5.98 -2.11
C GLU A 53 8.86 -6.98 -3.26
N HIS A 54 8.15 -8.11 -3.16
CA HIS A 54 8.12 -9.09 -4.23
C HIS A 54 7.36 -8.53 -5.45
N LEU A 55 6.19 -7.93 -5.21
CA LEU A 55 5.36 -7.37 -6.28
C LEU A 55 5.97 -6.10 -6.91
N SER A 56 6.73 -5.31 -6.15
CA SER A 56 7.38 -4.10 -6.66
C SER A 56 8.55 -4.39 -7.60
N ARG A 57 9.11 -5.60 -7.60
CA ARG A 57 10.25 -6.00 -8.45
C ARG A 57 9.84 -6.32 -9.88
N VAL A 58 8.58 -6.68 -10.13
CA VAL A 58 8.11 -7.11 -11.45
C VAL A 58 7.14 -6.10 -12.09
N PRO A 59 6.93 -6.14 -13.42
CA PRO A 59 5.89 -5.35 -14.09
C PRO A 59 4.48 -5.77 -13.68
N PHE A 60 3.49 -4.88 -13.84
CA PHE A 60 2.10 -5.12 -13.45
C PHE A 60 1.51 -6.41 -14.06
N ARG A 61 1.76 -6.63 -15.36
CA ARG A 61 1.32 -7.85 -16.06
C ARG A 61 1.83 -9.15 -15.41
N THR A 62 3.06 -9.12 -14.90
CA THR A 62 3.64 -10.26 -14.17
C THR A 62 3.01 -10.40 -12.77
N VAL A 63 2.76 -9.29 -12.08
CA VAL A 63 2.03 -9.28 -10.79
C VAL A 63 0.67 -9.96 -10.95
N TYR A 64 -0.10 -9.57 -11.95
CA TYR A 64 -1.40 -10.16 -12.23
C TYR A 64 -1.30 -11.67 -12.47
N GLY A 65 -0.36 -12.13 -13.28
CA GLY A 65 -0.12 -13.56 -13.50
C GLY A 65 0.25 -14.34 -12.23
N LEU A 66 1.10 -13.77 -11.37
CA LEU A 66 1.49 -14.38 -10.09
C LEU A 66 0.29 -14.50 -9.14
N ILE A 67 -0.52 -13.46 -9.05
CA ILE A 67 -1.71 -13.43 -8.20
C ILE A 67 -2.72 -14.47 -8.69
N LYS A 68 -3.04 -14.46 -9.98
CA LYS A 68 -3.98 -15.38 -10.61
C LYS A 68 -3.60 -16.84 -10.38
N ALA A 69 -2.33 -17.19 -10.62
CA ALA A 69 -1.82 -18.54 -10.38
C ALA A 69 -1.86 -18.92 -8.89
N SER A 70 -1.55 -17.98 -8.00
CA SER A 70 -1.49 -18.21 -6.55
C SER A 70 -2.86 -18.32 -5.88
N MET A 71 -3.89 -17.70 -6.46
CA MET A 71 -5.27 -17.71 -5.96
C MET A 71 -6.21 -18.58 -6.81
N GLU A 72 -5.69 -19.27 -7.84
CA GLU A 72 -6.45 -20.13 -8.76
C GLU A 72 -7.65 -19.39 -9.40
N LEU A 73 -7.44 -18.13 -9.79
CA LEU A 73 -8.53 -17.27 -10.29
C LEU A 73 -8.92 -17.62 -11.74
N PRO A 74 -10.19 -17.41 -12.13
CA PRO A 74 -10.67 -17.64 -13.49
C PRO A 74 -9.91 -16.84 -14.54
N ASP A 75 -10.01 -17.30 -15.79
CA ASP A 75 -9.20 -16.70 -16.86
C ASP A 75 -9.53 -15.23 -17.15
N ASP A 76 -10.81 -14.90 -16.98
CA ASP A 76 -11.40 -13.62 -17.34
C ASP A 76 -11.23 -12.55 -16.24
N SER A 77 -10.85 -12.98 -15.03
CA SER A 77 -10.71 -12.10 -13.86
C SER A 77 -9.74 -10.95 -14.09
N ARG A 78 -9.98 -9.75 -13.56
CA ARG A 78 -9.08 -8.59 -13.75
C ARG A 78 -8.88 -7.82 -12.47
N ILE A 79 -7.65 -7.33 -12.26
CA ILE A 79 -7.39 -6.31 -11.24
C ILE A 79 -7.98 -5.01 -11.76
N MET A 80 -9.12 -4.60 -11.21
CA MET A 80 -9.84 -3.41 -11.67
C MET A 80 -9.48 -2.19 -10.85
N TYR A 81 -9.36 -2.36 -9.53
CA TYR A 81 -9.22 -1.23 -8.60
C TYR A 81 -8.16 -1.50 -7.55
N ALA A 82 -7.62 -0.40 -6.99
CA ALA A 82 -6.83 -0.44 -5.78
C ALA A 82 -7.36 0.56 -4.75
N ALA A 83 -7.18 0.21 -3.48
CA ALA A 83 -7.21 1.14 -2.36
C ALA A 83 -5.78 1.50 -1.97
N PHE A 84 -5.54 2.76 -1.62
CA PHE A 84 -4.21 3.30 -1.35
C PHE A 84 -4.08 3.77 0.10
N TYR A 85 -2.85 3.81 0.59
CA TYR A 85 -2.53 4.55 1.81
C TYR A 85 -2.52 6.05 1.52
N ARG A 86 -3.09 6.83 2.45
CA ARG A 86 -2.94 8.29 2.51
C ARG A 86 -1.59 8.67 3.12
N GLU A 87 -1.26 9.96 3.07
CA GLU A 87 -0.03 10.50 3.67
C GLU A 87 0.05 10.29 5.19
N ASP A 88 -1.08 10.34 5.88
CA ASP A 88 -1.18 9.99 7.32
C ASP A 88 -1.10 8.46 7.57
N GLY A 89 -1.06 7.69 6.49
CA GLY A 89 -1.02 6.24 6.42
C GLY A 89 -2.30 5.54 6.90
N THR A 90 -3.42 6.25 6.94
CA THR A 90 -4.74 5.62 6.90
C THR A 90 -5.02 5.06 5.50
N VAL A 91 -6.02 4.18 5.37
CA VAL A 91 -6.43 3.64 4.08
C VAL A 91 -7.50 4.54 3.49
N ASP A 92 -7.32 4.96 2.24
CA ASP A 92 -8.36 5.65 1.51
C ASP A 92 -9.51 4.68 1.19
N PRO A 93 -10.76 4.97 1.59
CA PRO A 93 -11.89 4.12 1.25
C PRO A 93 -12.24 4.11 -0.24
N ALA A 94 -11.73 5.07 -1.03
CA ALA A 94 -11.96 5.10 -2.47
C ALA A 94 -11.22 3.98 -3.18
N LYS A 95 -11.97 3.19 -3.95
CA LYS A 95 -11.43 2.26 -4.94
C LYS A 95 -11.16 3.03 -6.23
N VAL A 96 -9.90 3.10 -6.65
CA VAL A 96 -9.50 3.84 -7.85
C VAL A 96 -8.89 2.92 -8.89
N LEU A 97 -9.07 3.26 -10.17
CA LEU A 97 -8.47 2.54 -11.29
C LEU A 97 -6.95 2.63 -11.21
N ILE A 98 -6.28 1.55 -11.62
CA ILE A 98 -4.82 1.48 -11.63
C ILE A 98 -4.31 1.78 -13.03
N ASP A 99 -3.36 2.71 -13.14
CA ASP A 99 -2.54 2.84 -14.34
C ASP A 99 -1.43 1.78 -14.31
N GLU A 100 -1.52 0.80 -15.20
CA GLU A 100 -0.61 -0.35 -15.24
C GLU A 100 0.83 0.06 -15.56
N ASP A 101 1.01 1.11 -16.37
CA ASP A 101 2.32 1.59 -16.81
C ASP A 101 3.06 2.31 -15.66
N SER A 102 2.32 2.93 -14.75
CA SER A 102 2.84 3.59 -13.55
C SER A 102 2.98 2.66 -12.33
N TRP A 103 2.83 1.35 -12.51
CA TRP A 103 2.84 0.39 -11.38
C TRP A 103 4.04 0.53 -10.45
N LYS A 104 5.24 0.78 -10.97
CA LYS A 104 6.46 0.92 -10.17
C LYS A 104 6.41 2.08 -9.19
N GLU A 105 5.72 3.15 -9.57
CA GLU A 105 5.53 4.34 -8.75
C GLU A 105 4.37 4.17 -7.77
N LEU A 106 3.32 3.45 -8.18
CA LEU A 106 2.09 3.26 -7.40
C LEU A 106 2.21 2.18 -6.32
N VAL A 107 2.90 1.07 -6.61
CA VAL A 107 3.02 -0.10 -5.72
C VAL A 107 3.43 0.20 -4.28
N PRO A 108 4.27 1.20 -3.95
CA PRO A 108 4.62 1.50 -2.56
C PRO A 108 3.42 1.98 -1.73
N TYR A 109 2.40 2.53 -2.39
CA TYR A 109 1.22 3.15 -1.77
C TYR A 109 -0.02 2.25 -1.78
N VAL A 110 -0.01 1.16 -2.55
CA VAL A 110 -1.16 0.25 -2.65
C VAL A 110 -1.41 -0.47 -1.32
N HIS A 111 -2.61 -0.36 -0.76
CA HIS A 111 -3.04 -1.16 0.38
C HIS A 111 -3.71 -2.46 -0.09
N THR A 112 -4.75 -2.34 -0.91
CA THR A 112 -5.53 -3.48 -1.43
C THR A 112 -5.61 -3.42 -2.95
N LEU A 113 -5.47 -4.56 -3.61
CA LEU A 113 -5.86 -4.78 -5.01
C LEU A 113 -7.20 -5.53 -5.02
N HIS A 114 -8.15 -5.06 -5.80
CA HIS A 114 -9.46 -5.69 -5.97
C HIS A 114 -9.56 -6.34 -7.35
N ILE A 115 -9.92 -7.62 -7.35
CA ILE A 115 -10.09 -8.46 -8.53
C ILE A 115 -11.55 -8.86 -8.65
N GLU A 116 -12.09 -8.69 -9.85
CA GLU A 116 -13.47 -9.04 -10.23
C GLU A 116 -13.45 -9.96 -11.46
N ASP A 117 -14.55 -10.68 -11.69
CA ASP A 117 -14.79 -11.54 -12.87
C ASP A 117 -15.04 -10.73 -14.15
#